data_AF-A0A8T0JNL1-F1
#
_entry.id   AF-A0A8T0JNL1-F1
#
_cell.length_a   1.000
_cell.length_b   1.000
_cell.length_c   1.000
_cell.angle_alpha   90.00
_cell.angle_beta   90.00
_cell.angle_gamma   90.00
#
_symmetry.space_group_name_H-M   'P 1'
#
loop_
_entity.id
_entity.type
_entity.pdbx_description
1 polymer ?
#
loop_
_entity_poly.entity_id
_entity_poly.type
_entity_poly.pdbx_seq_one_letter_code
_entity_poly.pdbx_strand_id
1 'polypeptide(L)'
;MRKAASRDNLADNYLYCPKAVDLQDKDLNHFQWHWEKGEPVIVSNVLECTSGLSWEPLVMWRALRNVASATQRGQHLDVETIDCLDWCEGRINIHQFFTGYTEGRMDWLGWPQILKLKDWPPSNLFEEQLPRHCAEFISSLPFKEYTDPLRGALNLAVKLPDGCLKPDMGPKSYIAYGFPSELGRGDSVTKIHCDMSDAVNVLTHIAEVKLNSKQLTAIEELKQKHFEQDKRELCGNDHDVETNTDMLNNSSSAIIALDNQNTVQLMEHEGGLCDQKAVNQFHQSGNNEIATAREDGLLCESEVKEVDKVDTKLENDLLFGGDASEGALWDIFRRQDVYKLQEYLKKHFREFRHVHCCPLKQVIHPIHDQTFYLTMEHKRKLKEEYGIEPWTFIQKLGDAVFIPAGCPHQVRNLKSCIKVAADFVSPENVGECFRLTEEFRTLPINHKSTEDKLEVKKMTVFAIQDVVEKLEKSRLEIADI
;
A
#
# COMPACT_ATOMS: atom_id res chain seq x y z
N MET A 1 22.16 -1.70 -12.58
CA MET A 1 20.87 -2.15 -13.13
C MET A 1 20.45 -3.43 -12.42
N ARG A 2 19.16 -3.58 -12.10
CA ARG A 2 18.60 -4.75 -11.41
C ARG A 2 17.38 -5.25 -12.18
N LYS A 3 17.33 -6.53 -12.57
CA LYS A 3 16.13 -7.09 -13.22
C LYS A 3 14.97 -7.09 -12.21
N ALA A 4 13.81 -6.58 -12.63
CA ALA A 4 12.60 -6.53 -11.81
C ALA A 4 11.32 -6.95 -12.57
N ALA A 5 11.38 -7.14 -13.90
CA ALA A 5 10.25 -7.66 -14.68
C ALA A 5 10.73 -8.53 -15.87
N SER A 6 9.81 -9.23 -16.50
CA SER A 6 10.00 -10.12 -17.65
C SER A 6 8.89 -9.93 -18.70
N ARG A 7 8.78 -8.70 -19.20
CA ARG A 7 7.88 -8.27 -20.30
C ARG A 7 8.58 -8.40 -21.65
N ASP A 8 7.84 -8.71 -22.71
CA ASP A 8 8.40 -8.85 -24.06
C ASP A 8 8.95 -7.52 -24.60
N ASN A 9 10.17 -7.56 -25.14
CA ASN A 9 10.80 -6.48 -25.93
C ASN A 9 10.95 -5.10 -25.27
N LEU A 10 10.95 -5.00 -23.92
CA LEU A 10 11.08 -3.72 -23.21
C LEU A 10 12.39 -3.58 -22.43
N ALA A 11 12.99 -2.38 -22.51
CA ALA A 11 14.15 -1.98 -21.73
C ALA A 11 13.80 -1.75 -20.23
N ASP A 12 12.53 -1.45 -19.93
CA ASP A 12 12.01 -1.19 -18.59
C ASP A 12 12.06 -2.40 -17.64
N ASN A 13 12.43 -3.59 -18.13
CA ASN A 13 12.60 -4.80 -17.32
C ASN A 13 13.72 -4.70 -16.26
N TYR A 14 14.63 -3.73 -16.40
CA TYR A 14 15.74 -3.49 -15.49
C TYR A 14 15.66 -2.10 -14.87
N LEU A 15 15.55 -2.03 -13.55
CA LEU A 15 15.58 -0.77 -12.79
C LEU A 15 17.02 -0.25 -12.66
N TYR A 16 17.17 1.07 -12.64
CA TYR A 16 18.44 1.69 -12.25
C TYR A 16 18.70 1.42 -10.76
N CYS A 17 19.92 0.95 -10.50
CA CYS A 17 20.28 0.44 -9.18
C CYS A 17 21.76 0.74 -8.90
N PRO A 18 22.12 2.00 -8.58
CA PRO A 18 23.47 2.37 -8.15
C PRO A 18 23.70 2.01 -6.67
N LYS A 19 24.94 2.20 -6.21
CA LYS A 19 25.33 2.18 -4.80
C LYS A 19 25.56 3.60 -4.32
N ALA A 20 25.12 3.93 -3.11
CA ALA A 20 25.24 5.26 -2.53
C ALA A 20 26.69 5.77 -2.49
N VAL A 21 27.63 4.89 -2.13
CA VAL A 21 29.07 5.18 -2.03
C VAL A 21 29.77 5.43 -3.37
N ASP A 22 29.16 5.01 -4.48
CA ASP A 22 29.73 5.10 -5.85
C ASP A 22 29.14 6.25 -6.68
N LEU A 23 28.18 7.03 -6.13
CA LEU A 23 27.46 8.08 -6.85
C LEU A 23 28.39 9.23 -7.28
N GLN A 24 28.25 9.66 -8.53
CA GLN A 24 28.94 10.81 -9.13
C GLN A 24 27.93 11.77 -9.79
N ASP A 25 28.34 12.99 -10.13
CA ASP A 25 27.46 14.00 -10.75
C ASP A 25 26.70 13.48 -11.99
N LYS A 26 27.32 12.56 -12.75
CA LYS A 26 26.71 11.92 -13.94
C LYS A 26 25.51 11.02 -13.59
N ASP A 27 25.47 10.47 -12.37
CA ASP A 27 24.43 9.55 -11.92
C ASP A 27 23.12 10.30 -11.61
N LEU A 28 23.19 11.61 -11.32
CA LEU A 28 22.01 12.49 -11.26
C LEU A 28 21.29 12.58 -12.61
N ASN A 29 22.04 12.75 -13.71
CA ASN A 29 21.47 12.76 -15.07
C ASN A 29 20.84 11.40 -15.43
N HIS A 30 21.41 10.30 -14.92
CA HIS A 30 20.87 8.97 -15.16
C HIS A 30 19.61 8.70 -14.32
N PHE A 31 19.59 9.14 -13.05
CA PHE A 31 18.39 9.19 -12.22
C PHE A 31 17.27 9.95 -12.95
N GLN A 32 17.54 11.18 -13.42
CA GLN A 32 16.59 12.00 -14.19
C GLN A 32 16.01 11.29 -15.40
N TRP A 33 16.84 10.63 -16.21
CA TRP A 33 16.40 9.88 -17.41
C TRP A 33 15.43 8.72 -17.10
N HIS A 34 15.57 8.09 -15.93
CA HIS A 34 14.59 7.10 -15.43
C HIS A 34 13.37 7.79 -14.81
N TRP A 35 13.58 8.89 -14.08
CA TRP A 35 12.55 9.63 -13.37
C TRP A 35 11.49 10.26 -14.28
N GLU A 36 11.93 10.88 -15.39
CA GLU A 36 11.06 11.45 -16.44
C GLU A 36 10.08 10.43 -17.02
N LYS A 37 10.40 9.13 -16.94
CA LYS A 37 9.58 8.04 -17.47
C LYS A 37 8.65 7.41 -16.45
N GLY A 38 8.75 7.81 -15.18
CA GLY A 38 8.09 7.12 -14.08
C GLY A 38 8.67 5.73 -13.80
N GLU A 39 9.97 5.50 -14.08
CA GLU A 39 10.66 4.26 -13.72
C GLU A 39 11.25 4.36 -12.29
N PRO A 40 10.96 3.42 -11.38
CA PRO A 40 11.54 3.38 -10.04
C PRO A 40 13.07 3.26 -10.05
N VAL A 41 13.71 3.85 -9.04
CA VAL A 41 15.17 3.77 -8.83
C VAL A 41 15.46 3.19 -7.45
N ILE A 42 16.48 2.34 -7.34
CA ILE A 42 16.89 1.74 -6.06
C ILE A 42 18.34 2.12 -5.77
N VAL A 43 18.59 3.00 -4.81
CA VAL A 43 19.96 3.29 -4.38
C VAL A 43 20.32 2.38 -3.22
N SER A 44 21.28 1.48 -3.45
CA SER A 44 21.71 0.51 -2.45
C SER A 44 22.73 1.08 -1.47
N ASN A 45 22.76 0.53 -0.25
CA ASN A 45 23.71 0.85 0.83
C ASN A 45 23.69 2.32 1.34
N VAL A 46 22.55 3.02 1.32
CA VAL A 46 22.50 4.44 1.74
C VAL A 46 22.89 4.68 3.22
N LEU A 47 22.75 3.66 4.07
CA LEU A 47 23.12 3.73 5.49
C LEU A 47 24.64 3.71 5.71
N GLU A 48 25.43 3.23 4.76
CA GLU A 48 26.90 3.29 4.83
C GLU A 48 27.43 4.74 4.74
N CYS A 49 26.61 5.68 4.27
CA CYS A 49 26.93 7.11 4.16
C CYS A 49 26.53 7.94 5.40
N THR A 50 26.06 7.32 6.48
CA THR A 50 25.45 8.01 7.64
C THR A 50 26.32 7.96 8.90
N SER A 51 25.83 8.50 10.03
CA SER A 51 26.59 8.51 11.29
C SER A 51 26.59 7.16 12.04
N GLY A 52 25.80 6.19 11.59
CA GLY A 52 25.72 4.85 12.18
C GLY A 52 24.76 4.77 13.38
N LEU A 53 23.73 5.62 13.42
CA LEU A 53 22.70 5.60 14.45
C LEU A 53 21.90 4.30 14.37
N SER A 54 21.75 3.64 15.52
CA SER A 54 21.04 2.37 15.60
C SER A 54 19.52 2.54 15.48
N TRP A 55 18.93 1.71 14.61
CA TRP A 55 17.50 1.54 14.40
C TRP A 55 16.94 0.28 15.10
N GLU A 56 17.72 -0.35 15.97
CA GLU A 56 17.34 -1.56 16.71
C GLU A 56 16.02 -1.38 17.49
N PRO A 57 15.14 -2.39 17.54
CA PRO A 57 13.85 -2.35 18.25
C PRO A 57 13.92 -1.79 19.68
N LEU A 58 14.95 -2.17 20.45
CA LEU A 58 15.15 -1.68 21.82
C LEU A 58 15.66 -0.23 21.88
N VAL A 59 16.37 0.25 20.85
CA VAL A 59 16.80 1.65 20.73
C VAL A 59 15.60 2.52 20.37
N MET A 60 14.80 2.10 19.38
CA MET A 60 13.54 2.74 19.04
C MET A 60 12.63 2.81 20.26
N TRP A 61 12.30 1.68 20.89
CA TRP A 61 11.51 1.63 22.12
C TRP A 61 11.96 2.61 23.22
N ARG A 62 13.28 2.71 23.47
CA ARG A 62 13.85 3.62 24.47
C ARG A 62 13.69 5.09 24.11
N ALA A 63 13.92 5.46 22.84
CA ALA A 63 13.75 6.84 22.39
C ALA A 63 12.32 7.33 22.67
N LEU A 64 11.35 6.45 22.47
CA LEU A 64 9.92 6.74 22.51
C LEU A 64 9.35 6.78 23.93
N ARG A 65 9.84 5.91 24.81
CA ARG A 65 9.51 5.97 26.24
C ARG A 65 9.88 7.34 26.83
N ASN A 66 10.99 7.93 26.39
CA ASN A 66 11.43 9.24 26.87
C ASN A 66 10.48 10.36 26.41
N VAL A 67 10.04 10.32 25.14
CA VAL A 67 9.04 11.25 24.58
C VAL A 67 7.71 11.17 25.34
N ALA A 68 7.13 9.96 25.48
CA ALA A 68 5.87 9.76 26.19
C ALA A 68 5.93 10.16 27.68
N SER A 69 7.12 10.11 28.30
CA SER A 69 7.31 10.58 29.68
C SER A 69 7.31 12.11 29.83
N ALA A 70 7.55 12.86 28.75
CA ALA A 70 7.62 14.32 28.77
C ALA A 70 6.27 15.02 28.58
N THR A 71 5.32 14.40 27.87
CA THR A 71 4.08 15.08 27.43
C THR A 71 2.94 15.06 28.45
N GLN A 72 2.68 13.96 29.17
CA GLN A 72 1.90 13.93 30.43
C GLN A 72 1.79 12.53 31.08
N ARG A 73 1.92 12.47 32.41
CA ARG A 73 1.41 11.41 33.33
C ARG A 73 1.42 9.92 32.87
N GLY A 74 2.52 9.44 32.30
CA GLY A 74 3.13 8.15 32.67
C GLY A 74 2.31 6.84 32.67
N GLN A 75 1.20 6.70 31.92
CA GLN A 75 0.38 5.47 31.96
C GLN A 75 -0.01 4.83 30.62
N HIS A 76 0.14 5.47 29.46
CA HIS A 76 -0.07 4.80 28.16
C HIS A 76 1.25 4.58 27.41
N LEU A 77 1.81 3.38 27.62
CA LEU A 77 2.84 2.78 26.77
C LEU A 77 2.22 2.02 25.58
N ASP A 78 0.91 2.13 25.37
CA ASP A 78 0.18 1.36 24.35
C ASP A 78 0.07 2.17 23.07
N VAL A 79 0.58 1.58 21.98
CA VAL A 79 0.54 2.11 20.62
C VAL A 79 -0.63 1.52 19.85
N GLU A 80 -1.12 2.27 18.86
CA GLU A 80 -2.12 1.77 17.90
C GLU A 80 -1.45 0.89 16.84
N THR A 81 -2.09 -0.24 16.57
CA THR A 81 -1.65 -1.23 15.59
C THR A 81 -2.80 -1.68 14.72
N ILE A 82 -2.49 -1.99 13.46
CA ILE A 82 -3.38 -2.72 12.56
C ILE A 82 -2.89 -4.17 12.49
N ASP A 83 -3.81 -5.13 12.62
CA ASP A 83 -3.55 -6.52 12.26
C ASP A 83 -3.72 -6.68 10.74
N CYS A 84 -2.67 -7.14 10.05
CA CYS A 84 -2.69 -7.23 8.60
C CYS A 84 -3.64 -8.33 8.07
N LEU A 85 -4.02 -9.31 8.90
CA LEU A 85 -4.96 -10.39 8.52
C LEU A 85 -6.37 -9.84 8.24
N ASP A 86 -6.91 -9.08 9.18
CA ASP A 86 -8.30 -8.63 9.19
C ASP A 86 -8.46 -7.11 9.11
N TRP A 87 -7.36 -6.37 8.99
CA TRP A 87 -7.29 -4.91 8.92
C TRP A 87 -7.94 -4.18 10.12
N CYS A 88 -8.13 -4.87 11.24
CA CYS A 88 -8.72 -4.27 12.44
C CYS A 88 -7.67 -3.52 13.27
N GLU A 89 -8.11 -2.41 13.86
CA GLU A 89 -7.29 -1.61 14.76
C GLU A 89 -7.35 -2.18 16.18
N GLY A 90 -6.18 -2.24 16.82
CA GLY A 90 -6.00 -2.69 18.18
C GLY A 90 -4.94 -1.85 18.90
N ARG A 91 -4.83 -2.05 20.22
CA ARG A 91 -3.80 -1.39 21.04
C ARG A 91 -2.93 -2.44 21.70
N ILE A 92 -1.61 -2.23 21.66
CA ILE A 92 -0.62 -3.13 22.25
C ILE A 92 0.45 -2.33 22.96
N ASN A 93 0.95 -2.84 24.09
CA ASN A 93 2.06 -2.24 24.78
C ASN A 93 3.31 -2.23 23.87
N ILE A 94 3.96 -1.07 23.73
CA ILE A 94 5.07 -0.90 22.78
C ILE A 94 6.25 -1.86 23.02
N HIS A 95 6.49 -2.28 24.28
CA HIS A 95 7.50 -3.31 24.56
C HIS A 95 7.06 -4.66 24.01
N GLN A 96 5.80 -5.07 24.24
CA GLN A 96 5.25 -6.31 23.69
C GLN A 96 5.22 -6.29 22.16
N PHE A 97 4.97 -5.13 21.55
CA PHE A 97 5.05 -4.96 20.09
C PHE A 97 6.48 -5.22 19.58
N PHE A 98 7.50 -4.62 20.18
CA PHE A 98 8.89 -4.85 19.76
C PHE A 98 9.43 -6.24 20.14
N THR A 99 8.91 -6.88 21.21
CA THR A 99 9.18 -8.31 21.49
C THR A 99 8.60 -9.19 20.38
N GLY A 100 7.33 -8.99 20.00
CA GLY A 100 6.70 -9.73 18.89
C GLY A 100 7.34 -9.47 17.53
N TYR A 101 7.90 -8.27 17.31
CA TYR A 101 8.68 -7.93 16.11
C TYR A 101 9.92 -8.83 15.95
N THR A 102 10.63 -9.14 17.04
CA THR A 102 11.85 -9.96 17.02
C THR A 102 11.61 -11.46 17.21
N GLU A 103 10.64 -11.84 18.05
CA GLU A 103 10.41 -13.23 18.46
C GLU A 103 9.26 -13.90 17.68
N GLY A 104 8.45 -13.11 16.99
CA GLY A 104 7.20 -13.54 16.37
C GLY A 104 6.02 -13.55 17.34
N ARG A 105 4.82 -13.66 16.78
CA ARG A 105 3.56 -13.75 17.52
C ARG A 105 2.58 -14.62 16.75
N MET A 106 1.78 -15.41 17.47
CA MET A 106 0.71 -16.22 16.92
C MET A 106 -0.62 -15.81 17.55
N ASP A 107 -1.72 -16.00 16.83
CA ASP A 107 -3.08 -15.86 17.37
C ASP A 107 -3.50 -17.10 18.19
N TRP A 108 -4.78 -17.16 18.58
CA TRP A 108 -5.33 -18.29 19.34
C TRP A 108 -5.57 -19.57 18.51
N LEU A 109 -5.51 -19.49 17.17
CA LEU A 109 -5.62 -20.64 16.25
C LEU A 109 -4.24 -21.20 15.87
N GLY A 110 -3.16 -20.43 16.10
CA GLY A 110 -1.82 -20.75 15.62
C GLY A 110 -1.53 -20.18 14.24
N TRP A 111 -2.26 -19.15 13.80
CA TRP A 111 -1.90 -18.32 12.64
C TRP A 111 -0.85 -17.28 13.03
N PRO A 112 0.10 -16.88 12.14
CA PRO A 112 1.09 -15.86 12.44
C PRO A 112 0.41 -14.49 12.47
N GLN A 113 0.51 -13.80 13.60
CA GLN A 113 -0.05 -12.45 13.72
C GLN A 113 0.94 -11.45 13.12
N ILE A 114 0.54 -10.70 12.09
CA ILE A 114 1.36 -9.66 11.45
C ILE A 114 0.80 -8.31 11.89
N LEU A 115 1.49 -7.64 12.81
CA LEU A 115 1.11 -6.31 13.28
C LEU A 115 1.91 -5.21 12.58
N LYS A 116 1.24 -4.10 12.29
CA LYS A 116 1.81 -2.84 11.79
C LYS A 116 1.49 -1.71 12.74
N LEU A 117 2.44 -0.84 13.08
CA LEU A 117 2.14 0.42 13.79
C LEU A 117 1.33 1.34 12.87
N LYS A 118 0.25 1.92 13.40
CA LYS A 118 -0.58 2.91 12.71
C LYS A 118 -0.04 4.31 12.98
N ASP A 119 0.10 5.11 11.91
CA ASP A 119 0.39 6.55 11.91
C ASP A 119 1.48 6.94 12.93
N TRP A 120 2.67 6.39 12.73
CA TRP A 120 3.67 6.30 13.79
C TRP A 120 5.08 6.78 13.40
N PRO A 121 5.68 7.73 14.14
CA PRO A 121 5.03 8.74 14.98
C PRO A 121 3.87 9.44 14.25
N PRO A 122 2.90 10.02 14.98
CA PRO A 122 1.84 10.81 14.36
C PRO A 122 2.41 11.87 13.42
N SER A 123 1.80 12.00 12.25
CA SER A 123 2.18 12.95 11.20
C SER A 123 2.40 14.35 11.76
N ASN A 124 3.50 14.99 11.35
CA ASN A 124 4.15 16.19 11.93
C ASN A 124 5.06 16.03 13.16
N LEU A 125 5.06 14.91 13.89
CA LEU A 125 5.85 14.78 15.14
C LEU A 125 7.18 14.00 15.00
N PHE A 126 7.56 13.50 13.81
CA PHE A 126 8.78 12.67 13.68
C PHE A 126 10.05 13.42 14.12
N GLU A 127 10.26 14.65 13.63
CA GLU A 127 11.43 15.45 14.00
C GLU A 127 11.43 15.83 15.49
N GLU A 128 10.26 16.14 16.06
CA GLU A 128 10.14 16.49 17.48
C GLU A 128 10.41 15.30 18.41
N GLN A 129 9.89 14.12 18.06
CA GLN A 129 10.00 12.91 18.90
C GLN A 129 11.31 12.16 18.70
N LEU A 130 11.84 12.15 17.48
CA LEU A 130 13.00 11.37 17.07
C LEU A 130 14.04 12.22 16.31
N PRO A 131 14.48 13.39 16.84
CA PRO A 131 15.32 14.34 16.09
C PRO A 131 16.64 13.76 15.60
N ARG A 132 17.23 12.82 16.35
CA ARG A 132 18.47 12.13 15.94
C ARG A 132 18.25 11.18 14.77
N HIS A 133 17.17 10.40 14.81
CA HIS A 133 16.78 9.50 13.73
C HIS A 133 16.27 10.27 12.51
N CYS A 134 15.67 11.44 12.70
CA CYS A 134 15.31 12.37 11.62
C CYS A 134 16.58 12.85 10.90
N ALA A 135 17.54 13.41 11.64
CA ALA A 135 18.82 13.85 11.08
C ALA A 135 19.59 12.71 10.39
N GLU A 136 19.62 11.51 10.99
CA GLU A 136 20.24 10.33 10.36
C GLU A 136 19.54 9.95 9.05
N PHE A 137 18.21 9.82 9.06
CA PHE A 137 17.44 9.48 7.88
C PHE A 137 17.62 10.52 6.76
N ILE A 138 17.45 11.82 7.07
CA ILE A 138 17.67 12.90 6.11
C ILE A 138 19.11 12.91 5.61
N SER A 139 20.11 12.55 6.43
CA SER A 139 21.50 12.40 5.97
C SER A 139 21.66 11.24 4.98
N SER A 140 20.93 10.13 5.14
CA SER A 140 21.00 8.95 4.27
C SER A 140 20.48 9.18 2.84
N LEU A 141 19.52 10.08 2.64
CA LEU A 141 18.82 10.20 1.35
C LEU A 141 19.76 10.56 0.19
N PRO A 142 19.83 9.78 -0.90
CA PRO A 142 20.62 10.14 -2.08
C PRO A 142 19.84 11.14 -2.96
N PHE A 143 20.52 11.73 -3.96
CA PHE A 143 19.95 12.76 -4.86
C PHE A 143 19.31 13.93 -4.08
N LYS A 144 20.12 14.59 -3.24
CA LYS A 144 19.72 15.69 -2.34
C LYS A 144 19.03 16.84 -3.07
N GLU A 145 19.32 17.02 -4.36
CA GLU A 145 18.66 17.95 -5.26
C GLU A 145 17.14 17.79 -5.23
N TYR A 146 16.66 16.55 -5.07
CA TYR A 146 15.25 16.16 -4.95
C TYR A 146 14.84 15.85 -3.50
N THR A 147 15.69 15.17 -2.73
CA THR A 147 15.31 14.57 -1.45
C THR A 147 15.58 15.40 -0.21
N ASP A 148 16.37 16.48 -0.31
CA ASP A 148 16.61 17.37 0.83
C ASP A 148 15.35 18.22 1.12
N PRO A 149 14.71 18.10 2.29
CA PRO A 149 13.45 18.79 2.61
C PRO A 149 13.64 20.26 2.99
N LEU A 150 14.88 20.76 3.07
CA LEU A 150 15.21 22.15 3.41
C LEU A 150 15.89 22.88 2.25
N ARG A 151 16.65 22.17 1.42
CA ARG A 151 17.58 22.76 0.44
C ARG A 151 17.50 22.13 -0.96
N GLY A 152 16.62 21.15 -1.18
CA GLY A 152 16.46 20.49 -2.48
C GLY A 152 16.17 21.48 -3.60
N ALA A 153 17.13 21.67 -4.50
CA ALA A 153 17.02 22.66 -5.59
C ALA A 153 15.85 22.34 -6.53
N LEU A 154 15.60 21.04 -6.75
CA LEU A 154 14.57 20.43 -7.58
C LEU A 154 13.42 19.84 -6.75
N ASN A 155 13.38 20.08 -5.43
CA ASN A 155 12.21 19.75 -4.62
C ASN A 155 11.26 20.95 -4.61
N LEU A 156 10.11 20.84 -5.28
CA LEU A 156 9.13 21.93 -5.35
C LEU A 156 8.46 22.21 -3.98
N ALA A 157 8.45 21.23 -3.06
CA ALA A 157 7.85 21.40 -1.74
C ALA A 157 8.61 22.43 -0.87
N VAL A 158 9.95 22.52 -1.00
CA VAL A 158 10.77 23.46 -0.21
C VAL A 158 10.63 24.91 -0.69
N LYS A 159 9.90 25.15 -1.79
CA LYS A 159 9.67 26.47 -2.37
C LYS A 159 8.47 27.20 -1.74
N LEU A 160 7.65 26.50 -0.95
CA LEU A 160 6.53 27.14 -0.25
C LEU A 160 7.04 28.10 0.84
N PRO A 161 6.63 29.39 0.83
CA PRO A 161 7.02 30.35 1.85
C PRO A 161 6.58 29.93 3.26
N ASP A 162 7.31 30.43 4.26
CA ASP A 162 6.90 30.28 5.65
C ASP A 162 5.58 31.03 5.91
N GLY A 163 4.66 30.37 6.61
CA GLY A 163 3.28 30.83 6.80
C GLY A 163 2.25 30.24 5.83
N CYS A 164 2.68 29.53 4.78
CA CYS A 164 1.78 28.62 4.06
C CYS A 164 1.56 27.31 4.85
N LEU A 165 0.40 26.68 4.65
CA LEU A 165 0.14 25.32 5.12
C LEU A 165 0.97 24.34 4.28
N LYS A 166 2.18 24.02 4.76
CA LYS A 166 3.04 23.01 4.13
C LYS A 166 2.39 21.62 4.36
N PRO A 167 2.20 20.80 3.32
CA PRO A 167 1.74 19.42 3.50
C PRO A 167 2.77 18.59 4.27
N ASP A 168 2.33 17.50 4.91
CA ASP A 168 3.25 16.59 5.60
C ASP A 168 4.01 15.73 4.60
N MET A 169 5.20 16.21 4.24
CA MET A 169 6.14 15.49 3.37
C MET A 169 7.00 14.45 4.14
N GLY A 170 6.66 14.17 5.40
CA GLY A 170 7.45 13.30 6.28
C GLY A 170 8.69 13.98 6.88
N PRO A 171 9.61 13.19 7.48
CA PRO A 171 9.68 11.74 7.45
C PRO A 171 8.57 11.00 8.24
N LYS A 172 8.16 9.84 7.72
CA LYS A 172 7.16 8.92 8.30
C LYS A 172 7.80 7.55 8.47
N SER A 173 7.54 6.82 9.57
CA SER A 173 8.04 5.45 9.75
C SER A 173 6.98 4.37 9.62
N TYR A 174 7.39 3.24 9.04
CA TYR A 174 6.57 2.08 8.77
C TYR A 174 7.22 0.89 9.47
N ILE A 175 6.73 0.59 10.68
CA ILE A 175 7.20 -0.55 11.47
C ILE A 175 6.14 -1.64 11.43
N ALA A 176 6.49 -2.78 10.87
CA ALA A 176 5.58 -3.92 10.78
C ALA A 176 6.35 -5.25 10.83
N TYR A 177 5.65 -6.30 11.25
CA TYR A 177 6.19 -7.67 11.28
C TYR A 177 6.32 -8.22 9.84
N GLY A 178 6.90 -9.42 9.69
CA GLY A 178 7.03 -10.08 8.38
C GLY A 178 7.42 -11.53 8.48
N PHE A 179 7.07 -12.30 7.44
CA PHE A 179 7.37 -13.73 7.34
C PHE A 179 7.86 -14.07 5.91
N PRO A 180 8.85 -14.99 5.75
CA PRO A 180 9.43 -15.25 4.43
C PRO A 180 8.43 -15.82 3.42
N SER A 181 7.62 -16.80 3.84
CA SER A 181 6.64 -17.50 3.00
C SER A 181 5.37 -16.66 2.78
N GLU A 182 4.72 -16.81 1.62
CA GLU A 182 3.38 -16.24 1.40
C GLU A 182 2.32 -17.05 2.17
N LEU A 183 1.51 -16.37 2.97
CA LEU A 183 0.43 -16.95 3.77
C LEU A 183 -0.88 -17.04 2.97
N GLY A 184 -1.06 -16.19 1.96
CA GLY A 184 -2.28 -16.03 1.16
C GLY A 184 -3.34 -15.13 1.81
N ARG A 185 -3.26 -14.93 3.14
CA ARG A 185 -4.07 -13.97 3.90
C ARG A 185 -3.20 -13.31 4.96
N GLY A 186 -3.30 -11.99 5.10
CA GLY A 186 -2.54 -11.21 6.08
C GLY A 186 -1.13 -10.77 5.69
N ASP A 187 -0.63 -11.19 4.51
CA ASP A 187 0.70 -10.85 3.99
C ASP A 187 0.98 -9.35 3.81
N SER A 188 -0.08 -8.56 3.59
CA SER A 188 0.03 -7.18 3.15
C SER A 188 0.32 -6.22 4.32
N VAL A 189 1.56 -5.76 4.47
CA VAL A 189 1.85 -4.62 5.37
C VAL A 189 1.51 -3.28 4.70
N THR A 190 1.53 -3.25 3.37
CA THR A 190 1.07 -2.14 2.55
C THR A 190 0.27 -2.70 1.38
N LYS A 191 -1.03 -2.45 1.38
CA LYS A 191 -1.97 -2.77 0.29
C LYS A 191 -1.73 -1.84 -0.91
N ILE A 192 -2.27 -2.19 -2.08
CA ILE A 192 -2.13 -1.37 -3.29
C ILE A 192 -2.69 0.02 -3.02
N HIS A 193 -1.83 1.01 -3.20
CA HIS A 193 -2.14 2.43 -3.10
C HIS A 193 -1.24 3.18 -4.08
N CYS A 194 -1.42 4.49 -4.19
CA CYS A 194 -0.67 5.33 -5.11
C CYS A 194 -0.47 6.70 -4.46
N ASP A 195 0.78 7.13 -4.31
CA ASP A 195 1.12 8.38 -3.63
C ASP A 195 0.82 9.59 -4.53
N MET A 196 0.34 10.67 -3.91
CA MET A 196 0.05 11.95 -4.57
C MET A 196 1.31 12.69 -5.02
N SER A 197 2.43 12.37 -4.40
CA SER A 197 3.75 12.96 -4.53
C SER A 197 4.77 11.90 -4.94
N ASP A 198 6.00 12.32 -5.21
CA ASP A 198 7.13 11.41 -5.26
C ASP A 198 7.50 10.95 -3.84
N ALA A 199 8.05 9.75 -3.69
CA ALA A 199 8.47 9.21 -2.40
C ALA A 199 9.83 8.52 -2.47
N VAL A 200 10.57 8.56 -1.36
CA VAL A 200 11.78 7.75 -1.14
C VAL A 200 11.65 6.97 0.17
N ASN A 201 11.80 5.65 0.10
CA ASN A 201 11.64 4.72 1.23
C ASN A 201 12.95 3.98 1.53
N VAL A 202 13.50 4.15 2.73
CA VAL A 202 14.73 3.49 3.20
C VAL A 202 14.38 2.39 4.19
N LEU A 203 14.88 1.18 3.95
CA LEU A 203 14.81 0.07 4.91
C LEU A 203 15.94 0.18 5.92
N THR A 204 15.62 0.57 7.16
CA THR A 204 16.60 0.92 8.20
C THR A 204 16.89 -0.21 9.19
N HIS A 205 15.98 -1.18 9.34
CA HIS A 205 16.19 -2.37 10.18
C HIS A 205 15.37 -3.58 9.71
N ILE A 206 15.90 -4.78 9.92
CA ILE A 206 15.23 -6.07 9.68
C ILE A 206 15.41 -7.03 10.86
N ALA A 207 14.40 -7.84 11.18
CA ALA A 207 14.51 -8.97 12.11
C ALA A 207 13.84 -10.24 11.54
N GLU A 208 14.59 -11.34 11.52
CA GLU A 208 14.11 -12.65 11.06
C GLU A 208 13.41 -13.40 12.20
N VAL A 209 12.13 -13.74 12.00
CA VAL A 209 11.36 -14.58 12.93
C VAL A 209 11.50 -16.05 12.52
N LYS A 210 12.03 -16.88 13.42
CA LYS A 210 12.24 -18.32 13.18
C LYS A 210 11.09 -19.15 13.73
N LEU A 211 10.24 -19.65 12.83
CA LEU A 211 9.14 -20.55 13.17
C LEU A 211 9.64 -21.99 13.39
N ASN A 212 9.10 -22.66 14.40
CA ASN A 212 9.38 -24.07 14.65
C ASN A 212 8.47 -24.99 13.82
N SER A 213 8.86 -26.27 13.68
CA SER A 213 8.13 -27.24 12.86
C SER A 213 6.64 -27.39 13.22
N LYS A 214 6.25 -27.25 14.50
CA LYS A 214 4.83 -27.33 14.88
C LYS A 214 4.04 -26.11 14.41
N GLN A 215 4.64 -24.92 14.48
CA GLN A 215 4.05 -23.70 13.92
C GLN A 215 3.88 -23.81 12.40
N LEU A 216 4.92 -24.28 11.69
CA LEU A 216 4.86 -24.46 10.24
C LEU A 216 3.75 -25.44 9.81
N THR A 217 3.58 -26.57 10.50
CA THR A 217 2.47 -27.50 10.23
C THR A 217 1.10 -26.87 10.50
N ALA A 218 0.93 -26.14 11.61
CA ALA A 218 -0.33 -25.47 11.93
C ALA A 218 -0.70 -24.39 10.89
N ILE A 219 0.30 -23.64 10.40
CA ILE A 219 0.12 -22.64 9.34
C ILE A 219 -0.36 -23.31 8.05
N GLU A 220 0.26 -24.41 7.62
CA GLU A 220 -0.12 -25.08 6.38
C GLU A 220 -1.53 -25.69 6.46
N GLU A 221 -1.90 -26.28 7.60
CA GLU A 221 -3.28 -26.72 7.85
C GLU A 221 -4.31 -25.57 7.80
N LEU A 222 -3.94 -24.39 8.28
CA LEU A 222 -4.79 -23.20 8.24
C LEU A 222 -4.85 -22.58 6.84
N LYS A 223 -3.76 -22.59 6.08
CA LYS A 223 -3.73 -22.18 4.65
C LYS A 223 -4.71 -23.01 3.82
N GLN A 224 -4.72 -24.33 4.01
CA GLN A 224 -5.68 -25.21 3.33
C GLN A 224 -7.14 -24.89 3.73
N LYS A 225 -7.42 -24.68 5.02
CA LYS A 225 -8.78 -24.30 5.50
C LYS A 225 -9.23 -22.94 4.95
N HIS A 226 -8.32 -21.97 4.85
CA HIS A 226 -8.56 -20.67 4.21
C HIS A 226 -8.88 -20.83 2.73
N PHE A 227 -8.05 -21.56 1.97
CA PHE A 227 -8.28 -21.82 0.55
C PHE A 227 -9.65 -22.49 0.28
N GLU A 228 -10.03 -23.47 1.09
CA GLU A 228 -11.35 -24.10 1.00
C GLU A 228 -12.51 -23.15 1.33
N GLN A 229 -12.31 -22.22 2.27
CA GLN A 229 -13.27 -21.16 2.56
C GLN A 229 -13.41 -20.19 1.39
N ASP A 230 -12.29 -19.73 0.81
CA ASP A 230 -12.30 -18.85 -0.38
C ASP A 230 -13.06 -19.50 -1.53
N LYS A 231 -12.81 -20.79 -1.82
CA LYS A 231 -13.53 -21.53 -2.85
C LYS A 231 -15.04 -21.62 -2.58
N ARG A 232 -15.47 -21.88 -1.35
CA ARG A 232 -16.90 -21.92 -0.99
C ARG A 232 -17.57 -20.55 -1.15
N GLU A 233 -16.94 -19.49 -0.66
CA GLU A 233 -17.51 -18.13 -0.69
C GLU A 233 -17.53 -17.53 -2.10
N LEU A 234 -16.58 -17.91 -2.98
CA LEU A 234 -16.58 -17.51 -4.39
C LEU A 234 -17.62 -18.26 -5.23
N CYS A 235 -17.75 -19.59 -5.06
CA CYS A 235 -18.68 -20.40 -5.85
C CYS A 235 -20.13 -20.34 -5.36
N GLY A 236 -20.38 -20.09 -4.07
CA GLY A 236 -21.71 -20.15 -3.45
C GLY A 236 -22.61 -18.93 -3.65
N ASN A 237 -22.55 -18.26 -4.81
CA ASN A 237 -23.31 -17.02 -5.09
C ASN A 237 -24.26 -17.10 -6.30
N ASP A 238 -24.40 -18.26 -6.94
CA ASP A 238 -25.50 -18.52 -7.87
C ASP A 238 -26.60 -19.32 -7.15
N HIS A 239 -27.77 -18.68 -7.00
CA HIS A 239 -28.94 -19.12 -6.24
C HIS A 239 -28.80 -19.14 -4.71
N ASP A 240 -29.17 -18.02 -4.08
CA ASP A 240 -30.08 -18.05 -2.90
C ASP A 240 -30.80 -16.71 -2.74
N VAL A 241 -31.88 -16.54 -3.50
CA VAL A 241 -32.94 -15.57 -3.24
C VAL A 241 -34.25 -16.34 -3.25
N GLU A 242 -34.89 -16.43 -2.07
CA GLU A 242 -36.22 -17.00 -1.79
C GLU A 242 -36.42 -18.48 -2.21
N THR A 243 -36.38 -19.43 -1.28
CA THR A 243 -37.55 -19.71 -0.43
C THR A 243 -37.28 -20.73 0.70
N ASN A 244 -38.10 -20.62 1.77
CA ASN A 244 -38.42 -21.63 2.79
C ASN A 244 -37.38 -22.00 3.86
N THR A 245 -37.50 -21.31 4.99
CA THR A 245 -37.90 -21.90 6.29
C THR A 245 -37.78 -23.43 6.44
N ASP A 246 -36.66 -23.91 6.97
CA ASP A 246 -36.60 -24.73 8.20
C ASP A 246 -35.18 -25.31 8.40
N MET A 247 -34.63 -25.10 9.61
CA MET A 247 -33.63 -25.93 10.35
C MET A 247 -32.87 -25.10 11.40
N LEU A 248 -33.64 -24.46 12.30
CA LEU A 248 -33.12 -24.18 13.64
C LEU A 248 -32.92 -25.52 14.36
N ASN A 249 -31.67 -25.98 14.51
CA ASN A 249 -31.16 -26.70 15.70
C ASN A 249 -29.71 -27.19 15.51
N ASN A 250 -28.73 -26.41 15.97
CA ASN A 250 -27.87 -26.82 17.10
C ASN A 250 -26.87 -25.73 17.51
N SER A 251 -27.02 -25.25 18.75
CA SER A 251 -25.96 -24.73 19.66
C SER A 251 -24.68 -24.15 19.00
N SER A 252 -24.61 -22.85 18.75
CA SER A 252 -24.18 -21.83 19.74
C SER A 252 -22.82 -22.04 20.41
N SER A 253 -21.86 -21.16 20.09
CA SER A 253 -20.83 -20.65 21.00
C SER A 253 -20.29 -19.28 20.53
N ALA A 254 -21.20 -18.37 20.17
CA ALA A 254 -20.86 -16.96 19.99
C ALA A 254 -21.04 -16.24 21.34
N ILE A 255 -19.96 -15.71 21.91
CA ILE A 255 -20.00 -14.98 23.18
C ILE A 255 -20.52 -13.56 22.92
N ILE A 256 -21.61 -13.20 23.58
CA ILE A 256 -22.23 -11.88 23.49
C ILE A 256 -21.41 -10.88 24.32
N ALA A 257 -20.98 -9.79 23.69
CA ALA A 257 -20.67 -8.55 24.41
C ALA A 257 -21.98 -7.76 24.59
N LEU A 258 -22.43 -7.62 25.84
CA LEU A 258 -23.47 -6.64 26.16
C LEU A 258 -22.87 -5.23 26.07
N ASP A 259 -23.62 -4.30 25.50
CA ASP A 259 -23.89 -3.06 26.23
C ASP A 259 -25.34 -2.60 26.01
N ASN A 260 -25.92 -1.99 27.04
CA ASN A 260 -27.26 -1.43 27.04
C ASN A 260 -27.18 0.09 26.85
N GLN A 261 -28.01 0.67 25.98
CA GLN A 261 -28.89 1.77 26.40
C GLN A 261 -29.94 2.21 25.36
N ASN A 262 -31.20 2.13 25.81
CA ASN A 262 -32.28 3.11 25.67
C ASN A 262 -32.78 3.57 24.29
N THR A 263 -33.92 2.95 23.95
CA THR A 263 -35.00 3.38 23.06
C THR A 263 -35.48 4.82 23.26
N VAL A 264 -35.86 5.49 22.16
CA VAL A 264 -37.04 6.39 22.11
C VAL A 264 -37.81 6.11 20.80
N GLN A 265 -39.11 5.86 20.91
CA GLN A 265 -40.03 5.69 19.77
C GLN A 265 -40.72 7.02 19.41
N LEU A 266 -40.99 7.25 18.12
CA LEU A 266 -42.07 8.10 17.58
C LEU A 266 -42.40 7.55 16.18
N MET A 267 -43.36 6.63 16.05
CA MET A 267 -44.77 6.89 15.70
C MET A 267 -44.98 7.64 14.38
N GLU A 268 -45.35 6.88 13.34
CA GLU A 268 -45.99 7.37 12.12
C GLU A 268 -47.47 7.69 12.35
N HIS A 269 -48.08 8.54 11.51
CA HIS A 269 -49.52 8.47 11.24
C HIS A 269 -49.85 8.92 9.81
N GLU A 270 -50.98 8.42 9.31
CA GLU A 270 -51.30 8.20 7.90
C GLU A 270 -51.97 9.36 7.12
N GLY A 271 -52.07 9.19 5.79
CA GLY A 271 -53.09 9.77 4.92
C GLY A 271 -52.56 10.12 3.51
N GLY A 272 -53.20 9.81 2.38
CA GLY A 272 -54.45 9.09 2.14
C GLY A 272 -55.20 9.60 0.88
N LEU A 273 -55.00 8.93 -0.27
CA LEU A 273 -55.74 8.94 -1.57
C LEU A 273 -56.40 10.24 -2.14
N CYS A 274 -56.23 10.47 -3.44
CA CYS A 274 -57.36 10.48 -4.40
C CYS A 274 -56.90 10.30 -5.88
N ASP A 275 -57.86 10.07 -6.79
CA ASP A 275 -57.72 9.29 -8.04
C ASP A 275 -57.76 10.05 -9.39
N GLN A 276 -57.15 9.41 -10.40
CA GLN A 276 -57.52 9.30 -11.84
C GLN A 276 -57.80 10.51 -12.76
N LYS A 277 -57.18 10.45 -13.96
CA LYS A 277 -57.88 10.39 -15.26
C LYS A 277 -56.98 9.88 -16.40
N ALA A 278 -57.54 9.14 -17.34
CA ALA A 278 -56.87 8.55 -18.52
C ALA A 278 -57.44 9.13 -19.84
N VAL A 279 -56.85 8.75 -21.00
CA VAL A 279 -57.50 8.39 -22.30
C VAL A 279 -56.46 8.30 -23.46
N ASN A 280 -56.26 7.08 -24.00
CA ASN A 280 -56.21 6.61 -25.43
C ASN A 280 -55.51 7.43 -26.57
N GLN A 281 -55.01 6.87 -27.69
CA GLN A 281 -54.82 5.50 -28.25
C GLN A 281 -54.02 5.52 -29.60
N PHE A 282 -53.85 4.34 -30.24
CA PHE A 282 -53.52 4.03 -31.68
C PHE A 282 -52.02 3.84 -32.03
N HIS A 283 -51.53 2.58 -32.18
CA HIS A 283 -51.50 1.70 -33.40
C HIS A 283 -50.19 1.88 -34.22
N GLN A 284 -49.58 0.93 -34.96
CA GLN A 284 -49.66 -0.54 -35.22
C GLN A 284 -48.36 -0.89 -36.05
N SER A 285 -47.88 -2.11 -36.35
CA SER A 285 -48.07 -3.53 -35.98
C SER A 285 -46.87 -4.32 -36.57
N GLY A 286 -46.58 -5.59 -36.19
CA GLY A 286 -45.43 -6.32 -36.81
C GLY A 286 -44.98 -7.68 -36.25
N ASN A 287 -45.88 -8.67 -36.19
CA ASN A 287 -45.71 -10.15 -36.19
C ASN A 287 -44.34 -10.84 -35.94
N ASN A 288 -44.41 -11.82 -35.01
CA ASN A 288 -43.97 -13.24 -35.09
C ASN A 288 -42.46 -13.57 -35.29
N GLU A 289 -41.89 -14.61 -34.66
CA GLU A 289 -42.40 -15.99 -34.52
C GLU A 289 -41.63 -16.78 -33.42
N ILE A 290 -42.16 -17.92 -32.99
CA ILE A 290 -41.55 -18.82 -31.98
C ILE A 290 -40.79 -19.95 -32.69
N ALA A 291 -39.53 -20.21 -32.31
CA ALA A 291 -38.84 -21.45 -32.64
C ALA A 291 -37.91 -21.89 -31.49
N THR A 292 -37.94 -23.19 -31.20
CA THR A 292 -37.07 -23.86 -30.21
C THR A 292 -35.69 -24.15 -30.80
N ALA A 293 -34.63 -24.17 -29.96
CA ALA A 293 -33.85 -25.38 -29.66
C ALA A 293 -32.47 -25.12 -29.01
N ARG A 294 -31.98 -26.17 -28.34
CA ARG A 294 -30.59 -26.50 -27.95
C ARG A 294 -30.03 -25.91 -26.67
N GLU A 295 -30.08 -26.75 -25.63
CA GLU A 295 -28.93 -26.98 -24.75
C GLU A 295 -27.71 -27.36 -25.60
N ASP A 296 -26.55 -26.76 -25.32
CA ASP A 296 -25.24 -27.35 -25.58
C ASP A 296 -24.40 -27.12 -24.31
N GLY A 297 -24.33 -28.15 -23.46
CA GLY A 297 -23.52 -28.12 -22.25
C GLY A 297 -22.06 -28.33 -22.58
N LEU A 298 -21.21 -27.32 -22.38
CA LEU A 298 -19.78 -27.45 -22.54
C LEU A 298 -19.11 -27.70 -21.18
N LEU A 299 -18.95 -28.98 -20.84
CA LEU A 299 -18.06 -29.41 -19.77
C LEU A 299 -16.62 -29.04 -20.15
N CYS A 300 -16.00 -28.11 -19.43
CA CYS A 300 -14.58 -27.84 -19.55
C CYS A 300 -13.82 -28.65 -18.49
N GLU A 301 -13.38 -29.84 -18.87
CA GLU A 301 -12.34 -30.55 -18.13
C GLU A 301 -11.06 -29.68 -18.13
N SER A 302 -10.69 -29.16 -16.97
CA SER A 302 -9.45 -28.41 -16.80
C SER A 302 -8.30 -29.40 -16.71
N GLU A 303 -7.73 -29.79 -17.84
CA GLU A 303 -6.44 -30.51 -17.86
C GLU A 303 -5.40 -29.70 -17.08
N VAL A 304 -4.82 -30.32 -16.05
CA VAL A 304 -3.70 -29.74 -15.29
C VAL A 304 -2.48 -29.71 -16.20
N LYS A 305 -2.30 -28.60 -16.92
CA LYS A 305 -1.09 -28.37 -17.71
C LYS A 305 0.10 -28.08 -16.79
N GLU A 306 1.25 -28.60 -17.18
CA GLU A 306 2.49 -28.53 -16.41
C GLU A 306 2.83 -27.08 -16.04
N VAL A 307 3.08 -26.85 -14.74
CA VAL A 307 3.50 -25.54 -14.22
C VAL A 307 4.81 -25.12 -14.88
N ASP A 308 4.82 -23.91 -15.45
CA ASP A 308 6.02 -23.35 -16.07
C ASP A 308 7.16 -23.23 -15.04
N LYS A 309 8.30 -23.85 -15.35
CA LYS A 309 9.48 -24.01 -14.48
C LYS A 309 10.18 -22.71 -14.06
N VAL A 310 9.62 -21.56 -14.40
CA VAL A 310 10.18 -20.22 -14.16
C VAL A 310 9.62 -19.61 -12.87
N ASP A 311 8.31 -19.66 -12.65
CA ASP A 311 7.69 -19.08 -11.44
C ASP A 311 8.01 -19.90 -10.18
N THR A 312 8.07 -21.24 -10.32
CA THR A 312 8.55 -22.12 -9.25
C THR A 312 9.98 -21.81 -8.83
N LYS A 313 10.77 -21.12 -9.66
CA LYS A 313 12.14 -20.76 -9.31
C LYS A 313 12.19 -19.56 -8.37
N LEU A 314 11.33 -18.56 -8.54
CA LEU A 314 11.25 -17.41 -7.63
C LEU A 314 10.77 -17.83 -6.24
N GLU A 315 9.79 -18.73 -6.17
CA GLU A 315 9.36 -19.32 -4.89
C GLU A 315 10.46 -20.18 -4.23
N ASN A 316 11.13 -21.05 -4.98
CA ASN A 316 12.19 -21.90 -4.40
C ASN A 316 13.42 -21.08 -3.97
N ASP A 317 13.83 -20.05 -4.72
CA ASP A 317 14.91 -19.13 -4.35
C ASP A 317 14.54 -18.30 -3.10
N LEU A 318 13.25 -17.96 -2.90
CA LEU A 318 12.74 -17.31 -1.68
C LEU A 318 12.64 -18.26 -0.47
N LEU A 319 12.31 -19.54 -0.69
CA LEU A 319 12.09 -20.53 0.38
C LEU A 319 13.39 -21.15 0.92
N PHE A 320 14.46 -21.20 0.12
CA PHE A 320 15.73 -21.81 0.52
C PHE A 320 16.97 -21.03 0.01
N GLY A 321 17.30 -19.92 0.68
CA GLY A 321 18.60 -19.26 0.49
C GLY A 321 18.61 -17.73 0.41
N GLY A 322 17.51 -17.06 0.78
CA GLY A 322 17.45 -15.59 0.82
C GLY A 322 18.60 -14.95 1.58
N ASP A 323 19.07 -13.81 1.08
CA ASP A 323 20.21 -13.06 1.64
C ASP A 323 19.87 -12.57 3.07
N ALA A 324 20.85 -12.58 3.96
CA ALA A 324 20.69 -12.10 5.34
C ALA A 324 20.13 -10.67 5.40
N SER A 325 20.46 -9.82 4.42
CA SER A 325 19.99 -8.44 4.26
C SER A 325 18.59 -8.27 3.66
N GLU A 326 17.95 -9.31 3.12
CA GLU A 326 16.64 -9.19 2.47
C GLU A 326 15.51 -8.97 3.47
N GLY A 327 14.72 -7.92 3.28
CA GLY A 327 13.69 -7.51 4.24
C GLY A 327 12.26 -7.50 3.70
N ALA A 328 12.02 -6.90 2.53
CA ALA A 328 10.65 -6.70 2.02
C ALA A 328 10.55 -6.91 0.51
N LEU A 329 9.48 -7.57 0.07
CA LEU A 329 9.09 -7.72 -1.32
C LEU A 329 8.23 -6.51 -1.74
N TRP A 330 8.63 -5.85 -2.82
CA TRP A 330 7.93 -4.74 -3.44
C TRP A 330 7.38 -5.15 -4.80
N ASP A 331 6.17 -4.70 -5.10
CA ASP A 331 5.61 -4.67 -6.45
C ASP A 331 5.23 -3.22 -6.78
N ILE A 332 5.84 -2.64 -7.82
CA ILE A 332 5.50 -1.30 -8.32
C ILE A 332 4.93 -1.44 -9.74
N PHE A 333 3.73 -0.89 -9.96
CA PHE A 333 3.02 -0.91 -11.23
C PHE A 333 3.32 0.35 -12.04
N ARG A 334 3.37 0.21 -13.36
CA ARG A 334 3.72 1.31 -14.28
C ARG A 334 2.52 2.25 -14.46
N ARG A 335 2.75 3.55 -14.59
CA ARG A 335 1.69 4.57 -14.79
C ARG A 335 0.74 4.23 -15.95
N GLN A 336 1.28 3.72 -17.06
CA GLN A 336 0.51 3.32 -18.24
C GLN A 336 -0.40 2.10 -18.03
N ASP A 337 -0.13 1.27 -17.02
CA ASP A 337 -0.92 0.07 -16.73
C ASP A 337 -2.09 0.37 -15.76
N VAL A 338 -2.11 1.54 -15.11
CA VAL A 338 -3.06 1.92 -14.05
C VAL A 338 -4.52 1.70 -14.43
N TYR A 339 -4.93 2.11 -15.63
CA TYR A 339 -6.32 1.98 -16.08
C TYR A 339 -6.76 0.51 -16.14
N LYS A 340 -5.94 -0.35 -16.78
CA LYS A 340 -6.20 -1.79 -16.89
C LYS A 340 -6.09 -2.51 -15.54
N LEU A 341 -5.19 -2.06 -14.66
CA LEU A 341 -5.10 -2.56 -13.28
C LEU A 341 -6.40 -2.27 -12.52
N GLN A 342 -6.97 -1.06 -12.66
CA GLN A 342 -8.28 -0.75 -12.07
C GLN A 342 -9.41 -1.62 -12.66
N GLU A 343 -9.39 -1.95 -13.95
CA GLU A 343 -10.36 -2.88 -14.57
C GLU A 343 -10.24 -4.29 -13.99
N TYR A 344 -9.02 -4.84 -13.87
CA TYR A 344 -8.77 -6.13 -13.21
C TYR A 344 -9.29 -6.12 -11.77
N LEU A 345 -8.92 -5.12 -10.96
CA LEU A 345 -9.35 -5.03 -9.58
C LEU A 345 -10.88 -4.89 -9.45
N LYS A 346 -11.55 -4.15 -10.35
CA LYS A 346 -13.02 -4.07 -10.43
C LYS A 346 -13.69 -5.38 -10.84
N LYS A 347 -13.05 -6.18 -11.67
CA LYS A 347 -13.56 -7.48 -12.13
C LYS A 347 -13.42 -8.55 -11.05
N HIS A 348 -12.26 -8.60 -10.39
CA HIS A 348 -11.88 -9.67 -9.46
C HIS A 348 -12.11 -9.33 -7.98
N PHE A 349 -12.76 -8.21 -7.64
CA PHE A 349 -12.77 -7.70 -6.26
C PHE A 349 -13.28 -8.68 -5.19
N ARG A 350 -14.18 -9.60 -5.56
CA ARG A 350 -14.72 -10.63 -4.66
C ARG A 350 -13.67 -11.65 -4.19
N GLU A 351 -12.54 -11.78 -4.89
CA GLU A 351 -11.40 -12.62 -4.49
C GLU A 351 -10.60 -12.01 -3.31
N PHE A 352 -10.83 -10.74 -2.97
CA PHE A 352 -10.03 -10.01 -1.98
C PHE A 352 -10.75 -9.79 -0.65
N ARG A 353 -9.97 -9.69 0.42
CA ARG A 353 -10.44 -9.53 1.80
C ARG A 353 -9.88 -8.26 2.45
N HIS A 354 -10.70 -7.62 3.29
CA HIS A 354 -10.30 -6.42 4.06
C HIS A 354 -10.77 -6.53 5.51
N VAL A 355 -11.59 -5.60 6.01
CA VAL A 355 -12.01 -5.56 7.43
C VAL A 355 -12.64 -6.89 7.86
N HIS A 356 -12.28 -7.37 9.06
CA HIS A 356 -12.72 -8.66 9.64
C HIS A 356 -12.37 -9.89 8.79
N CYS A 357 -11.39 -9.77 7.87
CA CYS A 357 -11.04 -10.81 6.90
C CYS A 357 -12.24 -11.22 6.01
N CYS A 358 -13.25 -10.35 5.87
CA CYS A 358 -14.42 -10.59 5.02
C CYS A 358 -14.12 -10.28 3.54
N PRO A 359 -14.77 -10.98 2.58
CA PRO A 359 -14.68 -10.64 1.16
C PRO A 359 -15.22 -9.24 0.88
N LEU A 360 -14.62 -8.53 -0.07
CA LEU A 360 -15.11 -7.23 -0.50
C LEU A 360 -16.48 -7.36 -1.18
N LYS A 361 -17.45 -6.56 -0.71
CA LYS A 361 -18.82 -6.50 -1.26
C LYS A 361 -19.01 -5.41 -2.32
N GLN A 362 -18.18 -4.38 -2.29
CA GLN A 362 -18.18 -3.25 -3.22
C GLN A 362 -16.79 -2.61 -3.27
N VAL A 363 -16.57 -1.77 -4.28
CA VAL A 363 -15.35 -0.98 -4.47
C VAL A 363 -15.79 0.43 -4.87
N ILE A 364 -15.30 1.46 -4.17
CA ILE A 364 -15.54 2.86 -4.55
C ILE A 364 -14.47 3.25 -5.57
N HIS A 365 -13.20 3.07 -5.22
CA HIS A 365 -12.08 3.31 -6.12
C HIS A 365 -10.96 2.24 -5.93
N PRO A 366 -10.59 1.46 -6.98
CA PRO A 366 -9.79 0.24 -6.78
C PRO A 366 -8.38 0.42 -6.22
N ILE A 367 -7.81 1.62 -6.28
CA ILE A 367 -6.48 1.92 -5.74
C ILE A 367 -6.62 2.74 -4.46
N HIS A 368 -7.29 3.90 -4.54
CA HIS A 368 -7.53 4.80 -3.40
C HIS A 368 -8.32 4.20 -2.22
N ASP A 369 -9.13 3.15 -2.41
CA ASP A 369 -9.74 2.38 -1.31
C ASP A 369 -8.67 1.66 -0.45
N GLN A 370 -7.48 1.39 -1.01
CA GLN A 370 -6.37 0.63 -0.40
C GLN A 370 -6.78 -0.73 0.19
N THR A 371 -7.73 -1.41 -0.45
CA THR A 371 -8.32 -2.66 0.03
C THR A 371 -7.64 -3.92 -0.50
N PHE A 372 -6.84 -3.80 -1.56
CA PHE A 372 -6.29 -4.91 -2.36
C PHE A 372 -4.83 -5.25 -2.06
N TYR A 373 -4.48 -6.53 -2.17
CA TYR A 373 -3.08 -6.98 -2.27
C TYR A 373 -3.02 -8.17 -3.24
N LEU A 374 -2.16 -8.07 -4.25
CA LEU A 374 -1.97 -9.09 -5.27
C LEU A 374 -0.90 -10.09 -4.81
N THR A 375 -1.33 -11.30 -4.46
CA THR A 375 -0.47 -12.47 -4.24
C THR A 375 0.27 -12.85 -5.52
N MET A 376 1.20 -13.82 -5.45
CA MET A 376 1.83 -14.35 -6.68
C MET A 376 0.79 -14.87 -7.68
N GLU A 377 -0.24 -15.58 -7.20
CA GLU A 377 -1.34 -16.07 -8.03
C GLU A 377 -2.17 -14.93 -8.66
N HIS A 378 -2.49 -13.87 -7.91
CA HIS A 378 -3.20 -12.72 -8.49
C HIS A 378 -2.34 -12.00 -9.55
N LYS A 379 -1.02 -11.89 -9.34
CA LYS A 379 -0.09 -11.30 -10.33
C LYS A 379 0.03 -12.16 -11.59
N ARG A 380 0.02 -13.50 -11.46
CA ARG A 380 -0.03 -14.45 -12.58
C ARG A 380 -1.28 -14.24 -13.43
N LYS A 381 -2.48 -14.26 -12.81
CA LYS A 381 -3.76 -13.96 -13.49
C LYS A 381 -3.75 -12.60 -14.18
N LEU A 382 -3.27 -11.55 -13.50
CA LEU A 382 -3.18 -10.20 -14.04
C LEU A 382 -2.29 -10.12 -15.31
N LYS A 383 -1.18 -10.88 -15.33
CA LYS A 383 -0.30 -10.97 -16.51
C LYS A 383 -0.98 -11.72 -17.66
N GLU A 384 -1.66 -12.84 -17.37
CA GLU A 384 -2.37 -13.63 -18.38
C GLU A 384 -3.57 -12.90 -19.00
N GLU A 385 -4.37 -12.23 -18.18
CA GLU A 385 -5.63 -11.62 -18.63
C GLU A 385 -5.46 -10.21 -19.20
N TYR A 386 -4.52 -9.41 -18.69
CA TYR A 386 -4.36 -7.99 -19.06
C TYR A 386 -2.99 -7.64 -19.65
N GLY A 387 -2.02 -8.57 -19.62
CA GLY A 387 -0.64 -8.33 -20.03
C GLY A 387 0.15 -7.43 -19.07
N ILE A 388 -0.32 -7.23 -17.84
CA ILE A 388 0.31 -6.36 -16.84
C ILE A 388 1.24 -7.17 -15.95
N GLU A 389 2.45 -6.66 -15.75
CA GLU A 389 3.42 -7.19 -14.80
C GLU A 389 4.05 -6.02 -14.03
N PRO A 390 4.08 -6.03 -12.68
CA PRO A 390 4.77 -5.02 -11.90
C PRO A 390 6.29 -5.21 -11.96
N TRP A 391 7.04 -4.16 -11.62
CA TRP A 391 8.42 -4.32 -11.18
C TRP A 391 8.43 -4.98 -9.80
N THR A 392 8.79 -6.26 -9.76
CA THR A 392 8.88 -7.11 -8.56
C THR A 392 10.34 -7.17 -8.09
N PHE A 393 10.64 -6.77 -6.85
CA PHE A 393 11.99 -6.89 -6.29
C PHE A 393 12.01 -6.93 -4.76
N ILE A 394 13.13 -7.41 -4.20
CA ILE A 394 13.34 -7.47 -2.74
C ILE A 394 14.19 -6.28 -2.28
N GLN A 395 13.64 -5.38 -1.47
CA GLN A 395 14.38 -4.33 -0.77
C GLN A 395 15.29 -4.96 0.29
N LYS A 396 16.59 -4.65 0.22
CA LYS A 396 17.60 -5.05 1.19
C LYS A 396 17.82 -3.98 2.25
N LEU A 397 18.39 -4.37 3.39
CA LEU A 397 18.79 -3.43 4.45
C LEU A 397 19.70 -2.35 3.87
N GLY A 398 19.31 -1.08 4.01
CA GLY A 398 20.01 0.05 3.41
C GLY A 398 19.69 0.35 1.94
N ASP A 399 18.73 -0.32 1.31
CA ASP A 399 18.17 0.12 0.02
C ASP A 399 17.19 1.29 0.23
N ALA A 400 17.44 2.39 -0.49
CA ALA A 400 16.49 3.48 -0.72
C ALA A 400 15.73 3.24 -2.03
N VAL A 401 14.44 2.96 -1.93
CA VAL A 401 13.52 2.77 -3.06
C VAL A 401 12.84 4.10 -3.36
N PHE A 402 13.00 4.59 -4.58
CA PHE A 402 12.34 5.78 -5.10
C PHE A 402 11.09 5.38 -5.88
N ILE A 403 9.94 5.93 -5.50
CA ILE A 403 8.64 5.69 -6.11
C ILE A 403 8.19 6.99 -6.80
N PRO A 404 8.10 7.02 -8.14
CA PRO A 404 7.57 8.16 -8.87
C PRO A 404 6.07 8.36 -8.58
N ALA A 405 5.61 9.61 -8.43
CA ALA A 405 4.19 9.93 -8.21
C ALA A 405 3.29 9.24 -9.24
N GLY A 406 2.14 8.69 -8.85
CA GLY A 406 1.24 8.05 -9.82
C GLY A 406 1.57 6.59 -10.18
N CYS A 407 2.63 6.00 -9.64
CA CYS A 407 2.91 4.56 -9.74
C CYS A 407 2.25 3.80 -8.57
N PRO A 408 1.22 2.96 -8.80
CA PRO A 408 0.62 2.18 -7.73
C PRO A 408 1.61 1.13 -7.22
N HIS A 409 1.61 0.85 -5.92
CA HIS A 409 2.52 -0.13 -5.36
C HIS A 409 2.00 -0.80 -4.08
N GLN A 410 2.57 -1.96 -3.77
CA GLN A 410 2.28 -2.76 -2.57
C GLN A 410 3.57 -3.35 -1.98
N VAL A 411 3.52 -3.73 -0.70
CA VAL A 411 4.67 -4.29 0.03
C VAL A 411 4.25 -5.43 0.94
N ARG A 412 4.99 -6.55 0.87
CA ARG A 412 5.02 -7.63 1.87
C ARG A 412 6.36 -7.65 2.58
N ASN A 413 6.36 -7.80 3.89
CA ASN A 413 7.57 -7.98 4.67
C ASN A 413 7.97 -9.47 4.70
N LEU A 414 9.17 -9.79 4.23
CA LEU A 414 9.78 -11.13 4.31
C LEU A 414 10.41 -11.38 5.69
N LYS A 415 10.85 -10.29 6.33
CA LYS A 415 11.31 -10.21 7.73
C LYS A 415 10.61 -9.02 8.38
N SER A 416 10.47 -8.99 9.69
CA SER A 416 9.99 -7.79 10.39
C SER A 416 10.85 -6.60 10.00
N CYS A 417 10.25 -5.47 9.60
CA CYS A 417 10.96 -4.32 9.01
C CYS A 417 10.66 -3.01 9.74
N ILE A 418 11.68 -2.16 9.89
CA ILE A 418 11.52 -0.72 10.11
C ILE A 418 11.93 -0.03 8.81
N LYS A 419 11.00 0.69 8.21
CA LYS A 419 11.28 1.58 7.07
C LYS A 419 11.00 3.01 7.48
N VAL A 420 11.71 3.96 6.88
CA VAL A 420 11.39 5.38 6.98
C VAL A 420 11.25 5.92 5.56
N ALA A 421 10.22 6.71 5.29
CA ALA A 421 10.04 7.37 4.01
C ALA A 421 9.87 8.87 4.17
N ALA A 422 10.21 9.60 3.13
CA ALA A 422 9.83 11.00 2.98
C ALA A 422 9.35 11.22 1.55
N ASP A 423 8.44 12.17 1.43
CA ASP A 423 7.82 12.58 0.20
C ASP A 423 8.57 13.79 -0.38
N PHE A 424 8.55 13.96 -1.69
CA PHE A 424 9.03 15.16 -2.36
C PHE A 424 8.18 15.46 -3.59
N VAL A 425 8.36 16.61 -4.23
CA VAL A 425 7.65 16.92 -5.48
C VAL A 425 8.66 17.34 -6.52
N SER A 426 8.85 16.51 -7.55
CA SER A 426 9.80 16.75 -8.63
C SER A 426 9.17 17.54 -9.80
N PRO A 427 9.96 18.33 -10.57
CA PRO A 427 9.48 19.03 -11.77
C PRO A 427 8.93 18.08 -12.83
N GLU A 428 9.52 16.90 -12.97
CA GLU A 428 9.16 15.87 -13.95
C GLU A 428 7.77 15.30 -13.65
N ASN A 429 7.44 15.11 -12.37
CA ASN A 429 6.24 14.41 -11.93
C ASN A 429 5.12 15.33 -11.40
N VAL A 430 5.35 16.65 -11.36
CA VAL A 430 4.35 17.65 -10.93
C VAL A 430 3.02 17.55 -11.72
N GLY A 431 3.08 17.17 -13.00
CA GLY A 431 1.92 16.91 -13.85
C GLY A 431 1.04 15.75 -13.36
N GLU A 432 1.67 14.65 -12.93
CA GLU A 432 0.97 13.51 -12.32
C GLU A 432 0.44 13.86 -10.92
N CYS A 433 1.20 14.62 -10.13
CA CYS A 433 0.74 15.14 -8.84
C CYS A 433 -0.55 15.97 -9.01
N PHE A 434 -0.66 16.78 -10.07
CA PHE A 434 -1.91 17.47 -10.41
C PHE A 434 -3.04 16.51 -10.78
N ARG A 435 -2.78 15.55 -11.69
CA ARG A 435 -3.79 14.58 -12.15
C ARG A 435 -4.39 13.81 -10.97
N LEU A 436 -3.55 13.31 -10.06
CA LEU A 436 -3.95 12.62 -8.84
C LEU A 436 -4.75 13.55 -7.92
N THR A 437 -4.28 14.78 -7.71
CA THR A 437 -4.99 15.77 -6.88
C THR A 437 -6.41 16.06 -7.40
N GLU A 438 -6.64 16.07 -8.72
CA GLU A 438 -7.99 16.18 -9.27
C GLU A 438 -8.79 14.86 -9.15
N GLU A 439 -8.15 13.69 -9.30
CA GLU A 439 -8.78 12.36 -9.09
C GLU A 439 -9.28 12.20 -7.64
N PHE A 440 -8.47 12.53 -6.64
CA PHE A 440 -8.87 12.49 -5.22
C PHE A 440 -10.07 13.41 -4.91
N ARG A 441 -10.25 14.53 -5.64
CA ARG A 441 -11.43 15.41 -5.49
C ARG A 441 -12.73 14.84 -6.07
N THR A 442 -12.64 13.80 -6.92
CA THR A 442 -13.83 13.09 -7.42
C THR A 442 -14.34 12.00 -6.48
N LEU A 443 -13.55 11.66 -5.45
CA LEU A 443 -13.95 10.69 -4.43
C LEU A 443 -15.06 11.28 -3.52
N PRO A 444 -15.91 10.42 -2.90
CA PRO A 444 -16.93 10.89 -1.96
C PRO A 444 -16.32 11.72 -0.82
N ILE A 445 -17.04 12.74 -0.34
CA ILE A 445 -16.55 13.70 0.66
C ILE A 445 -15.93 13.03 1.89
N ASN A 446 -16.54 11.94 2.37
CA ASN A 446 -16.12 11.18 3.55
C ASN A 446 -15.18 10.00 3.22
N HIS A 447 -14.60 9.94 2.02
CA HIS A 447 -13.63 8.92 1.65
C HIS A 447 -12.27 9.25 2.27
N LYS A 448 -11.64 8.30 2.98
CA LYS A 448 -10.40 8.50 3.77
C LYS A 448 -9.29 9.28 3.06
N SER A 449 -9.14 9.12 1.74
CA SER A 449 -8.09 9.75 0.95
C SER A 449 -8.41 11.18 0.45
N THR A 450 -9.49 11.82 0.91
CA THR A 450 -9.80 13.23 0.56
C THR A 450 -9.11 14.26 1.46
N GLU A 451 -8.44 13.81 2.53
CA GLU A 451 -7.78 14.68 3.50
C GLU A 451 -6.48 15.30 2.95
N ASP A 452 -5.74 14.56 2.12
CA ASP A 452 -4.44 15.00 1.61
C ASP A 452 -4.56 16.12 0.57
N LYS A 453 -3.92 17.25 0.88
CA LYS A 453 -3.90 18.46 0.05
C LYS A 453 -2.47 18.94 -0.12
N LEU A 454 -1.74 18.24 -0.99
CA LEU A 454 -0.35 18.50 -1.38
C LEU A 454 -0.05 19.93 -1.90
N GLU A 455 -1.06 20.82 -2.02
CA GLU A 455 -0.97 22.22 -2.46
C GLU A 455 -0.11 22.48 -3.73
N VAL A 456 0.05 21.46 -4.59
CA VAL A 456 0.97 21.44 -5.74
C VAL A 456 0.90 22.72 -6.59
N LYS A 457 -0.30 23.29 -6.78
CA LYS A 457 -0.51 24.51 -7.59
C LYS A 457 0.27 25.70 -7.02
N LYS A 458 0.37 25.81 -5.70
CA LYS A 458 1.19 26.84 -5.04
C LYS A 458 2.68 26.50 -5.14
N MET A 459 3.07 25.25 -4.91
CA MET A 459 4.47 24.81 -5.03
C MET A 459 5.06 25.18 -6.39
N THR A 460 4.35 24.88 -7.49
CA THR A 460 4.78 25.23 -8.85
C THR A 460 4.91 26.74 -9.07
N VAL A 461 3.95 27.53 -8.60
CA VAL A 461 3.99 29.00 -8.75
C VAL A 461 5.17 29.61 -7.99
N PHE A 462 5.38 29.20 -6.73
CA PHE A 462 6.52 29.70 -5.94
C PHE A 462 7.87 29.18 -6.45
N ALA A 463 7.93 27.98 -7.01
CA ALA A 463 9.14 27.49 -7.68
C ALA A 463 9.50 28.32 -8.93
N ILE A 464 8.51 28.70 -9.74
CA ILE A 464 8.72 29.59 -10.89
C ILE A 464 9.17 30.97 -10.41
N GLN A 465 8.56 31.50 -9.34
CA GLN A 465 8.95 32.78 -8.75
C GLN A 465 10.41 32.76 -8.24
N ASP A 466 10.82 31.72 -7.49
CA ASP A 466 12.20 31.50 -7.03
C ASP A 466 13.21 31.51 -8.19
N VAL A 467 12.85 30.88 -9.32
CA VAL A 467 13.69 30.90 -10.54
C VAL A 467 13.76 32.29 -11.18
N VAL A 468 12.62 32.99 -11.31
CA VAL A 468 12.59 34.35 -11.90
C VAL A 468 13.41 35.33 -11.06
N GLU A 469 13.24 35.35 -9.74
CA GLU A 469 13.98 36.24 -8.84
C GLU A 469 15.50 35.98 -8.91
N LYS A 470 15.92 34.71 -8.98
CA LYS A 470 17.33 34.32 -9.14
C LYS A 470 17.92 34.73 -10.49
N LEU A 471 17.16 34.60 -11.57
CA LEU A 471 17.59 35.04 -12.91
C LEU A 471 17.67 36.56 -13.01
N GLU A 472 16.72 37.29 -12.42
CA GLU A 472 16.76 38.76 -12.35
C GLU A 472 17.95 39.26 -11.54
N LYS A 473 18.23 38.65 -10.39
CA LYS A 473 19.41 38.95 -9.57
C LYS A 473 20.71 38.69 -10.32
N SER A 474 20.83 37.52 -10.95
CA SER A 474 22.01 37.15 -11.75
C SER A 474 22.23 38.12 -12.92
N ARG A 475 21.14 38.58 -13.56
CA ARG A 475 21.21 39.58 -14.64
C ARG A 475 21.72 40.93 -14.15
N LEU A 476 21.34 41.36 -12.95
CA LEU A 476 21.85 42.59 -12.34
C LEU A 476 23.34 42.46 -11.99
N GLU A 477 23.74 41.34 -11.36
CA GLU A 477 25.15 41.05 -11.03
C GLU A 477 26.05 40.99 -12.27
N ILE A 478 25.55 40.53 -13.42
CA ILE A 478 26.27 40.54 -14.70
C ILE A 478 26.31 41.94 -15.34
N ALA A 479 25.34 42.81 -15.07
CA ALA A 479 25.31 44.17 -15.60
C ALA A 479 26.26 45.15 -14.86
N ASP A 480 26.73 44.77 -13.68
CA ASP A 480 27.70 45.51 -12.86
C ASP A 480 29.17 45.07 -13.10
N ILE A 481 29.42 44.22 -14.12
CA ILE A 481 30.75 43.71 -14.55
C ILE A 481 31.14 44.29 -15.92
#